data_AF-A0AAE1VGI2-F1
#
_entry.id   AF-A0AAE1VGI2-F1
#
_cell.length_a   1.000
_cell.length_b   1.000
_cell.length_c   1.000
_cell.angle_alpha   90.00
_cell.angle_beta   90.00
_cell.angle_gamma   90.00
#
_symmetry.space_group_name_H-M   'P 1'
#
loop_
_entity.id
_entity.type
_entity.pdbx_description
1 polymer ?
#
loop_
_entity_poly.entity_id
_entity_poly.type
_entity_poly.pdbx_seq_one_letter_code
_entity_poly.pdbx_strand_id
1 'polypeptide(L)'
;MAAINTCLLSPNIISGCLSRSRRKSISSIFPPRLCSYSSLTRNISLPGVASISYPPIDTEYLESEFSGHGVTFTGVNDSCVVRMALENGSIANLMLPSGLITSYKAQMWHGGTMELLHTIVSEGQNGSPVIEGGVSLACNCENDEGLSWSPSSWALHQVKGDPQGSIQVELICTSSDGKIEAKYMVTLQQDILTSEIKVSNFGMASLRMMGSVLSHLTVSTPEASYAVGLQGSDFFSKPPFLANFSLLPPGFGKRKNQASNKSFGKIFSSWGTKNQNCDDTEKELEGEETDNYKHLADEMSKIYKSTPRNFTLIDRGRRNSVVVGRDGFKEVYVLSPGSRHESYGRYSYICVGQAALLQPIVIESQSEWRGKQSLHNPNM
;
A
#
# COMPACT_ATOMS: atom_id res chain seq x y z
N MET A 1 30.14 22.79 10.46
CA MET A 1 31.24 22.40 9.56
C MET A 1 30.62 21.75 8.34
N ALA A 2 31.20 21.90 7.14
CA ALA A 2 30.66 21.33 5.91
C ALA A 2 31.29 19.96 5.61
N ALA A 3 30.49 19.05 5.05
CA ALA A 3 30.96 17.84 4.38
C ALA A 3 30.00 17.55 3.21
N ILE A 4 30.40 17.94 2.01
CA ILE A 4 29.79 17.50 0.75
C ILE A 4 30.48 16.19 0.38
N ASN A 5 29.75 15.19 -0.15
CA ASN A 5 30.37 14.20 -1.01
C ASN A 5 29.38 13.60 -2.01
N THR A 6 29.73 13.69 -3.29
CA THR A 6 29.00 13.15 -4.44
C THR A 6 29.95 12.32 -5.29
N CYS A 7 29.61 11.05 -5.50
CA CYS A 7 30.11 10.14 -6.55
C CYS A 7 28.99 9.09 -6.74
N LEU A 8 28.49 8.70 -7.92
CA LEU A 8 29.04 8.59 -9.27
C LEU A 8 30.31 7.73 -9.36
N LEU A 9 30.16 6.48 -9.81
CA LEU A 9 30.87 5.93 -10.99
C LEU A 9 30.46 4.48 -11.28
N SER A 10 30.53 4.13 -12.57
CA SER A 10 30.38 2.79 -13.16
C SER A 10 31.23 2.75 -14.44
N PRO A 11 31.46 1.59 -15.08
CA PRO A 11 31.75 0.25 -14.55
C PRO A 11 33.14 -0.22 -15.03
N ASN A 12 33.53 -1.48 -14.78
CA ASN A 12 34.43 -2.18 -15.71
C ASN A 12 34.34 -3.71 -15.67
N ILE A 13 34.79 -4.35 -16.74
CA ILE A 13 34.58 -5.77 -17.08
C ILE A 13 35.87 -6.59 -16.85
N ILE A 14 35.76 -7.88 -16.49
CA ILE A 14 36.68 -8.94 -16.95
C ILE A 14 36.03 -10.32 -16.83
N SER A 15 36.44 -11.26 -17.68
CA SER A 15 35.86 -12.61 -17.85
C SER A 15 36.69 -13.71 -17.18
N GLY A 16 36.06 -14.82 -16.81
CA GLY A 16 36.72 -16.05 -16.34
C GLY A 16 35.82 -17.28 -16.52
N CYS A 17 36.36 -18.35 -17.11
CA CYS A 17 35.62 -19.59 -17.44
C CYS A 17 36.51 -20.82 -17.13
N LEU A 18 36.00 -22.04 -17.38
CA LEU A 18 36.59 -23.38 -17.15
C LEU A 18 36.39 -23.93 -15.70
N SER A 19 36.14 -25.23 -15.47
CA SER A 19 35.79 -26.34 -16.38
C SER A 19 35.13 -27.53 -15.64
N ARG A 20 34.70 -28.56 -16.40
CA ARG A 20 34.04 -29.79 -15.91
C ARG A 20 34.99 -30.78 -15.21
N SER A 21 34.45 -31.57 -14.27
CA SER A 21 34.79 -33.00 -14.14
C SER A 21 33.58 -33.83 -13.68
N ARG A 22 33.60 -35.15 -13.91
CA ARG A 22 32.44 -36.07 -13.76
C ARG A 22 32.91 -37.52 -13.60
N ARG A 23 32.43 -38.28 -12.61
CA ARG A 23 32.50 -39.77 -12.58
C ARG A 23 31.43 -40.40 -11.66
N LYS A 24 31.18 -41.70 -11.85
CA LYS A 24 30.24 -42.58 -11.11
C LYS A 24 31.07 -43.48 -10.15
N SER A 25 30.57 -44.33 -9.24
CA SER A 25 29.79 -45.55 -9.58
C SER A 25 29.51 -46.49 -8.38
N ILE A 26 28.24 -46.92 -8.20
CA ILE A 26 27.78 -48.28 -7.79
C ILE A 26 28.03 -48.78 -6.33
N SER A 27 27.35 -49.88 -5.96
CA SER A 27 26.81 -50.26 -4.63
C SER A 27 27.14 -51.70 -4.16
N SER A 28 26.90 -52.01 -2.88
CA SER A 28 26.79 -53.39 -2.34
C SER A 28 25.80 -53.51 -1.15
N ILE A 29 25.57 -54.74 -0.66
CA ILE A 29 24.35 -55.27 0.02
C ILE A 29 24.80 -56.42 0.97
N PHE A 30 24.28 -56.79 2.17
CA PHE A 30 23.24 -56.37 3.17
C PHE A 30 23.64 -57.13 4.51
N PRO A 31 22.79 -57.56 5.51
CA PRO A 31 21.42 -57.20 5.92
C PRO A 31 21.28 -56.55 7.36
N PRO A 32 20.99 -57.22 8.52
CA PRO A 32 20.07 -56.61 9.50
C PRO A 32 20.47 -56.56 11.02
N ARG A 33 19.87 -55.60 11.74
CA ARG A 33 19.46 -55.73 13.16
C ARG A 33 18.15 -54.96 13.38
N LEU A 34 17.27 -55.47 14.26
CA LEU A 34 16.02 -54.79 14.65
C LEU A 34 16.29 -53.74 15.74
N CYS A 35 15.63 -52.58 15.68
CA CYS A 35 14.76 -52.09 16.76
C CYS A 35 14.04 -50.75 16.44
N SER A 36 12.87 -50.58 17.07
CA SER A 36 12.05 -49.34 17.18
C SER A 36 11.46 -48.71 15.91
N TYR A 37 10.16 -48.41 15.99
CA TYR A 37 9.45 -47.53 15.06
C TYR A 37 9.69 -46.06 15.44
N SER A 38 9.98 -45.21 14.46
CA SER A 38 9.75 -43.76 14.56
C SER A 38 9.33 -43.22 13.19
N SER A 39 8.35 -42.31 13.17
CA SER A 39 7.73 -41.83 11.93
C SER A 39 8.57 -40.75 11.25
N LEU A 40 8.93 -40.99 9.98
CA LEU A 40 9.68 -40.04 9.15
C LEU A 40 8.81 -38.84 8.75
N THR A 41 8.83 -37.78 9.55
CA THR A 41 8.39 -36.43 9.12
C THR A 41 9.40 -35.85 8.13
N ARG A 42 9.28 -36.29 6.86
CA ARG A 42 10.04 -35.74 5.74
C ARG A 42 9.64 -34.28 5.53
N ASN A 43 10.48 -33.35 6.01
CA ASN A 43 10.30 -31.91 5.76
C ASN A 43 10.39 -31.63 4.25
N ILE A 44 9.23 -31.53 3.60
CA ILE A 44 9.12 -31.07 2.22
C ILE A 44 9.23 -29.55 2.26
N SER A 45 10.40 -29.02 1.92
CA SER A 45 10.56 -27.60 1.61
C SER A 45 9.71 -27.30 0.38
N LEU A 46 8.59 -26.61 0.58
CA LEU A 46 7.76 -26.08 -0.51
C LEU A 46 8.65 -25.22 -1.43
N PRO A 47 8.65 -25.46 -2.76
CA PRO A 47 9.29 -24.54 -3.68
C PRO A 47 8.71 -23.14 -3.50
N GLY A 48 9.56 -22.12 -3.42
CA GLY A 48 9.10 -20.75 -3.58
C GLY A 48 8.45 -20.64 -4.95
N VAL A 49 7.17 -20.24 -4.99
CA VAL A 49 6.46 -20.02 -6.26
C VAL A 49 7.21 -18.92 -6.99
N ALA A 50 7.75 -19.24 -8.17
CA ALA A 50 8.44 -18.26 -8.98
C ALA A 50 7.46 -17.13 -9.33
N SER A 51 7.84 -15.89 -9.01
CA SER A 51 7.16 -14.73 -9.58
C SER A 51 7.21 -14.84 -11.10
N ILE A 52 6.06 -14.67 -11.74
CA ILE A 52 6.02 -14.57 -13.20
C ILE A 52 6.81 -13.32 -13.56
N SER A 53 7.91 -13.48 -14.30
CA SER A 53 8.66 -12.38 -14.85
C SER A 53 7.78 -11.64 -15.87
N TYR A 54 7.15 -10.56 -15.42
CA TYR A 54 6.63 -9.53 -16.31
C TYR A 54 7.78 -9.07 -17.23
N PRO A 55 7.50 -8.68 -18.49
CA PRO A 55 8.52 -8.04 -19.31
C PRO A 55 9.08 -6.80 -18.56
N PRO A 56 10.39 -6.52 -18.65
CA PRO A 56 10.97 -5.34 -18.03
C PRO A 56 10.28 -4.09 -18.58
N ILE A 57 10.12 -3.07 -17.74
CA ILE A 57 9.47 -1.83 -18.15
C ILE A 57 10.38 -1.08 -19.11
N ASP A 58 10.01 -1.08 -20.39
CA ASP A 58 10.68 -0.33 -21.45
C ASP A 58 10.40 1.17 -21.26
N THR A 59 11.33 1.86 -20.60
CA THR A 59 11.22 3.28 -20.27
C THR A 59 11.18 4.16 -21.51
N GLU A 60 11.99 3.83 -22.52
CA GLU A 60 12.10 4.52 -23.78
C GLU A 60 10.80 4.41 -24.60
N TYR A 61 10.12 3.26 -24.56
CA TYR A 61 8.77 3.12 -25.10
C TYR A 61 7.77 4.03 -24.37
N LEU A 62 7.74 4.00 -23.03
CA LEU A 62 6.82 4.84 -22.24
C LEU A 62 7.05 6.35 -22.50
N GLU A 63 8.31 6.78 -22.62
CA GLU A 63 8.64 8.15 -23.03
C GLU A 63 8.16 8.44 -24.45
N SER A 64 8.35 7.54 -25.41
CA SER A 64 7.95 7.79 -26.81
C SER A 64 6.43 7.87 -27.01
N GLU A 65 5.65 7.08 -26.26
CA GLU A 65 4.19 6.98 -26.39
C GLU A 65 3.44 8.04 -25.57
N PHE A 66 3.90 8.36 -24.35
CA PHE A 66 3.11 9.13 -23.38
C PHE A 66 3.66 10.54 -23.03
N SER A 67 4.84 10.92 -23.52
CA SER A 67 5.43 12.25 -23.27
C SER A 67 4.54 13.41 -23.73
N GLY A 68 4.82 14.61 -23.20
CA GLY A 68 4.09 15.85 -23.53
C GLY A 68 2.94 16.17 -22.57
N HIS A 69 2.30 15.16 -21.99
CA HIS A 69 1.17 15.29 -21.05
C HIS A 69 1.59 15.66 -19.61
N GLY A 70 2.66 16.43 -19.43
CA GLY A 70 3.21 16.78 -18.12
C GLY A 70 3.80 15.63 -17.30
N VAL A 71 3.97 14.45 -17.92
CA VAL A 71 4.62 13.28 -17.33
C VAL A 71 6.07 13.13 -17.79
N THR A 72 6.91 12.61 -16.90
CA THR A 72 8.28 12.16 -17.18
C THR A 72 8.51 10.80 -16.55
N PHE A 73 9.22 9.91 -17.21
CA PHE A 73 9.51 8.55 -16.74
C PHE A 73 10.94 8.45 -16.21
N THR A 74 11.24 7.48 -15.35
CA THR A 74 12.60 7.24 -14.85
C THR A 74 12.75 5.80 -14.40
N GLY A 75 13.66 5.05 -15.02
CA GLY A 75 13.96 3.66 -14.65
C GLY A 75 14.70 3.56 -13.31
N VAL A 76 14.29 2.61 -12.47
CA VAL A 76 14.87 2.32 -11.15
C VAL A 76 14.89 0.80 -10.96
N ASN A 77 16.00 0.16 -11.36
CA ASN A 77 16.09 -1.29 -11.52
C ASN A 77 14.96 -1.82 -12.43
N ASP A 78 14.24 -2.87 -12.03
CA ASP A 78 13.11 -3.44 -12.78
C ASP A 78 11.79 -2.66 -12.62
N SER A 79 11.83 -1.43 -12.09
CA SER A 79 10.68 -0.55 -11.82
C SER A 79 10.82 0.79 -12.53
N CYS A 80 9.71 1.52 -12.70
CA CYS A 80 9.71 2.85 -13.32
C CYS A 80 8.94 3.85 -12.44
N VAL A 81 9.50 5.04 -12.24
CA VAL A 81 8.82 6.17 -11.61
C VAL A 81 8.19 7.06 -12.69
N VAL A 82 6.87 7.12 -12.68
CA VAL A 82 6.07 8.10 -13.43
C VAL A 82 5.95 9.35 -12.55
N ARG A 83 6.58 10.45 -12.96
CA ARG A 83 6.46 11.75 -12.30
C ARG A 83 5.49 12.63 -13.08
N MET A 84 4.41 13.05 -12.43
CA MET A 84 3.41 14.01 -12.92
C MET A 84 3.76 15.39 -12.36
N ALA A 85 3.79 16.45 -13.19
CA ALA A 85 4.12 17.79 -12.73
C ALA A 85 3.29 18.88 -13.43
N LEU A 86 2.61 19.72 -12.64
CA LEU A 86 1.85 20.87 -13.11
C LEU A 86 2.71 22.17 -13.08
N GLU A 87 2.34 23.16 -13.89
CA GLU A 87 3.02 24.46 -13.95
C GLU A 87 2.94 25.25 -12.63
N ASN A 88 1.92 25.00 -11.80
CA ASN A 88 1.78 25.65 -10.49
C ASN A 88 2.80 25.15 -9.44
N GLY A 89 3.62 24.15 -9.76
CA GLY A 89 4.60 23.54 -8.84
C GLY A 89 4.12 22.26 -8.14
N SER A 90 2.84 21.89 -8.25
CA SER A 90 2.34 20.62 -7.70
C SER A 90 2.90 19.42 -8.47
N ILE A 91 3.44 18.44 -7.74
CA ILE A 91 4.13 17.25 -8.29
C ILE A 91 3.65 15.99 -7.56
N ALA A 92 3.40 14.90 -8.31
CA ALA A 92 3.17 13.57 -7.75
C ALA A 92 4.06 12.52 -8.43
N ASN A 93 4.54 11.54 -7.65
CA ASN A 93 5.35 10.42 -8.15
C ASN A 93 4.63 9.09 -7.94
N LEU A 94 4.52 8.28 -8.99
CA LEU A 94 3.81 6.99 -9.03
C LEU A 94 4.77 5.90 -9.53
N MET A 95 4.85 4.77 -8.83
CA MET A 95 5.80 3.70 -9.15
C MET A 95 5.12 2.51 -9.84
N LEU A 96 5.65 2.12 -10.99
CA LEU A 96 5.28 0.92 -11.76
C LEU A 96 6.28 -0.21 -11.48
N PRO A 97 5.82 -1.47 -11.39
CA PRO A 97 4.44 -1.95 -11.60
C PRO A 97 3.58 -1.91 -10.31
N SER A 98 4.03 -1.29 -9.22
CA SER A 98 3.34 -1.42 -7.92
C SER A 98 2.04 -0.61 -7.77
N GLY A 99 1.86 0.46 -8.54
CA GLY A 99 0.75 1.42 -8.38
C GLY A 99 0.88 2.32 -7.13
N LEU A 100 2.04 2.31 -6.45
CA LEU A 100 2.30 3.10 -5.25
C LEU A 100 2.57 4.57 -5.61
N ILE A 101 1.82 5.51 -5.02
CA ILE A 101 2.19 6.93 -5.06
C ILE A 101 3.20 7.19 -3.91
N THR A 102 4.41 7.61 -4.25
CA THR A 102 5.55 7.74 -3.33
C THR A 102 5.85 9.17 -2.88
N SER A 103 5.19 10.17 -3.46
CA SER A 103 5.33 11.59 -3.12
C SER A 103 4.15 12.38 -3.70
N TYR A 104 3.64 13.36 -2.94
CA TYR A 104 2.73 14.39 -3.40
C TYR A 104 3.15 15.72 -2.77
N LYS A 105 3.81 16.54 -3.57
CA LYS A 105 4.21 17.89 -3.20
C LYS A 105 3.15 18.83 -3.72
N ALA A 106 2.30 19.34 -2.83
CA ALA A 106 1.29 20.31 -3.17
C ALA A 106 1.89 21.73 -3.13
N GLN A 107 1.45 22.60 -4.02
CA GLN A 107 1.72 24.03 -3.95
C GLN A 107 1.02 24.67 -2.74
N MET A 108 1.68 25.66 -2.11
CA MET A 108 1.17 26.43 -0.96
C MET A 108 1.02 27.91 -1.31
N TRP A 109 0.12 28.60 -0.59
CA TRP A 109 -0.19 30.04 -0.73
C TRP A 109 1.03 30.97 -0.67
N HIS A 110 2.08 30.56 0.04
CA HIS A 110 3.32 31.34 0.21
C HIS A 110 4.36 31.09 -0.91
N GLY A 111 3.94 30.53 -2.05
CA GLY A 111 4.80 30.31 -3.22
C GLY A 111 5.74 29.10 -3.15
N GLY A 112 5.75 28.34 -2.05
CA GLY A 112 6.55 27.11 -1.91
C GLY A 112 5.71 25.84 -1.98
N THR A 113 6.35 24.68 -2.16
CA THR A 113 5.69 23.37 -2.15
C THR A 113 5.85 22.63 -0.83
N MET A 114 4.86 21.87 -0.37
CA MET A 114 4.94 21.00 0.80
C MET A 114 4.66 19.53 0.45
N GLU A 115 5.52 18.61 0.88
CA GLU A 115 5.29 17.17 0.80
C GLU A 115 4.17 16.75 1.76
N LEU A 116 3.11 16.14 1.23
CA LEU A 116 1.93 15.71 1.98
C LEU A 116 1.96 14.22 2.31
N LEU A 117 2.64 13.39 1.52
CA LEU A 117 2.73 11.95 1.76
C LEU A 117 3.94 11.59 2.62
N HIS A 118 3.73 10.65 3.54
CA HIS A 118 4.79 10.05 4.34
C HIS A 118 5.22 8.76 3.67
N THR A 119 6.34 8.80 2.97
CA THR A 119 6.96 7.63 2.34
C THR A 119 8.39 7.52 2.82
N ILE A 120 8.79 6.30 3.18
CA ILE A 120 10.14 5.98 3.61
C ILE A 120 10.73 4.89 2.73
N VAL A 121 12.06 4.86 2.65
CA VAL A 121 12.83 3.78 2.02
C VAL A 121 13.81 3.26 3.06
N SER A 122 13.92 1.94 3.19
CA SER A 122 14.86 1.28 4.10
C SER A 122 15.45 0.02 3.48
N GLU A 123 16.58 -0.46 4.00
CA GLU A 123 17.24 -1.66 3.50
C GLU A 123 16.54 -2.93 4.01
N GLY A 124 16.06 -3.77 3.09
CA GLY A 124 15.46 -5.06 3.42
C GLY A 124 16.51 -6.13 3.77
N GLN A 125 16.05 -7.28 4.26
CA GLN A 125 16.93 -8.38 4.72
C GLN A 125 17.91 -8.92 3.66
N ASN A 126 17.65 -8.65 2.37
CA ASN A 126 18.46 -9.08 1.23
C ASN A 126 19.25 -7.91 0.57
N GLY A 127 19.34 -6.74 1.21
CA GLY A 127 19.91 -5.51 0.62
C GLY A 127 18.98 -4.80 -0.39
N SER A 128 17.86 -5.42 -0.75
CA SER A 128 16.81 -4.85 -1.60
C SER A 128 16.11 -3.67 -0.91
N PRO A 129 15.82 -2.55 -1.59
CA PRO A 129 15.07 -1.44 -0.99
C PRO A 129 13.64 -1.86 -0.67
N VAL A 130 13.20 -1.57 0.55
CA VAL A 130 11.82 -1.71 1.03
C VAL A 130 11.23 -0.31 1.15
N ILE A 131 10.11 -0.08 0.46
CA ILE A 131 9.36 1.17 0.51
C ILE A 131 8.12 0.95 1.37
N GLU A 132 7.85 1.86 2.30
CA GLU A 132 6.65 1.85 3.15
C GLU A 132 6.03 3.26 3.17
N GLY A 133 4.72 3.34 3.36
CA GLY A 133 3.98 4.60 3.37
C GLY A 133 3.33 4.94 2.02
N GLY A 134 3.22 6.23 1.70
CA GLY A 134 2.65 6.74 0.45
C GLY A 134 1.13 6.52 0.32
N VAL A 135 0.62 6.59 -0.93
CA VAL A 135 -0.74 6.12 -1.27
C VAL A 135 -0.67 4.77 -1.96
N SER A 136 -1.24 3.74 -1.33
CA SER A 136 -1.30 2.38 -1.87
C SER A 136 -2.73 1.89 -1.99
N LEU A 137 -3.03 1.20 -3.09
CA LEU A 137 -4.27 0.46 -3.25
C LEU A 137 -4.09 -0.98 -2.78
N ALA A 138 -4.95 -1.43 -1.87
CA ALA A 138 -4.92 -2.77 -1.31
C ALA A 138 -6.34 -3.35 -1.29
N CYS A 139 -6.70 -4.09 -2.34
CA CYS A 139 -8.00 -4.74 -2.48
C CYS A 139 -7.88 -6.21 -2.89
N ASN A 140 -8.85 -7.01 -2.46
CA ASN A 140 -9.02 -8.42 -2.79
C ASN A 140 -10.47 -8.64 -3.26
N CYS A 141 -10.65 -9.39 -4.35
CA CYS A 141 -11.93 -9.70 -4.97
C CYS A 141 -12.14 -11.22 -4.96
N GLU A 142 -13.27 -11.68 -4.43
CA GLU A 142 -13.54 -13.11 -4.25
C GLU A 142 -14.94 -13.51 -4.67
N ASN A 143 -15.16 -14.79 -4.99
CA ASN A 143 -16.51 -15.32 -5.26
C ASN A 143 -16.78 -16.66 -4.55
N ASP A 144 -18.03 -17.12 -4.59
CA ASP A 144 -18.43 -18.40 -3.99
C ASP A 144 -17.98 -19.65 -4.78
N GLU A 145 -17.38 -19.46 -5.96
CA GLU A 145 -16.76 -20.52 -6.77
C GLU A 145 -15.30 -20.78 -6.35
N GLY A 146 -14.76 -20.01 -5.41
CA GLY A 146 -13.39 -20.14 -4.89
C GLY A 146 -12.36 -19.27 -5.60
N LEU A 147 -12.78 -18.30 -6.41
CA LEU A 147 -11.89 -17.26 -6.94
C LEU A 147 -11.45 -16.33 -5.79
N SER A 148 -10.16 -15.99 -5.77
CA SER A 148 -9.57 -14.95 -4.92
C SER A 148 -8.48 -14.26 -5.73
N TRP A 149 -8.58 -12.93 -5.90
CA TRP A 149 -7.72 -12.14 -6.79
C TRP A 149 -7.48 -10.74 -6.26
N SER A 150 -6.23 -10.28 -6.33
CA SER A 150 -5.84 -8.90 -6.02
C SER A 150 -4.97 -8.32 -7.15
N PRO A 151 -5.20 -7.05 -7.56
CA PRO A 151 -4.37 -6.41 -8.55
C PRO A 151 -2.98 -6.12 -7.95
N SER A 152 -1.97 -6.68 -8.60
CA SER A 152 -0.62 -6.85 -8.00
C SER A 152 0.53 -6.45 -8.94
N SER A 153 0.24 -6.25 -10.22
CA SER A 153 1.18 -5.73 -11.23
C SER A 153 0.41 -4.85 -12.21
N TRP A 154 0.67 -3.55 -12.15
CA TRP A 154 -0.03 -2.52 -12.91
C TRP A 154 0.78 -2.12 -14.15
N ALA A 155 0.14 -2.20 -15.32
CA ALA A 155 0.65 -1.61 -16.55
C ALA A 155 0.11 -0.18 -16.72
N LEU A 156 0.89 0.71 -17.35
CA LEU A 156 0.38 1.99 -17.82
C LEU A 156 -0.57 1.74 -19.01
N HIS A 157 -1.78 2.31 -18.94
CA HIS A 157 -2.79 2.17 -19.99
C HIS A 157 -2.96 3.47 -20.79
N GLN A 158 -3.03 4.61 -20.12
CA GLN A 158 -3.17 5.91 -20.77
C GLN A 158 -2.66 7.05 -19.88
N VAL A 159 -2.19 8.14 -20.51
CA VAL A 159 -2.03 9.45 -19.87
C VAL A 159 -2.96 10.45 -20.57
N LYS A 160 -3.55 11.38 -19.82
CA LYS A 160 -4.51 12.38 -20.33
C LYS A 160 -4.27 13.73 -19.64
N GLY A 161 -4.65 14.81 -20.33
CA GLY A 161 -4.55 16.17 -19.80
C GLY A 161 -3.16 16.77 -19.97
N ASP A 162 -2.86 17.80 -19.19
CA ASP A 162 -1.80 18.76 -19.46
C ASP A 162 -1.24 19.41 -18.16
N PRO A 163 -0.05 20.04 -18.22
CA PRO A 163 0.55 20.76 -17.09
C PRO A 163 -0.25 21.95 -16.54
N GLN A 164 -1.19 22.51 -17.30
CA GLN A 164 -1.85 23.77 -16.97
C GLN A 164 -3.13 23.56 -16.15
N GLY A 165 -3.91 22.50 -16.44
CA GLY A 165 -5.16 22.19 -15.77
C GLY A 165 -5.06 20.96 -14.86
N SER A 166 -4.78 19.79 -15.43
CA SER A 166 -4.70 18.54 -14.68
C SER A 166 -4.07 17.41 -15.49
N ILE A 167 -3.32 16.53 -14.83
CA ILE A 167 -2.72 15.33 -15.43
C ILE A 167 -3.41 14.10 -14.83
N GLN A 168 -3.88 13.19 -15.68
CA GLN A 168 -4.39 11.87 -15.28
C GLN A 168 -3.52 10.76 -15.85
N VAL A 169 -3.07 9.86 -14.98
CA VAL A 169 -2.42 8.59 -15.32
C VAL A 169 -3.39 7.45 -15.01
N GLU A 170 -3.75 6.68 -16.03
CA GLU A 170 -4.61 5.50 -15.92
C GLU A 170 -3.78 4.22 -16.03
N LEU A 171 -3.79 3.41 -14.97
CA LEU A 171 -3.16 2.09 -14.92
C LEU A 171 -4.22 0.99 -15.06
N ILE A 172 -3.80 -0.18 -15.53
CA ILE A 172 -4.65 -1.37 -15.71
C ILE A 172 -3.99 -2.63 -15.10
N CYS A 173 -4.82 -3.50 -14.52
CA CYS A 173 -4.43 -4.82 -14.03
C CYS A 173 -5.60 -5.81 -14.25
N THR A 174 -5.36 -6.95 -14.88
CA THR A 174 -6.40 -7.91 -15.29
C THR A 174 -6.12 -9.30 -14.72
N SER A 175 -7.15 -10.07 -14.40
CA SER A 175 -7.01 -11.47 -14.01
C SER A 175 -6.48 -12.33 -15.16
N SER A 176 -5.80 -13.44 -14.83
CA SER A 176 -5.20 -14.35 -15.80
C SER A 176 -6.21 -15.08 -16.71
N ASP A 177 -7.49 -15.05 -16.34
CA ASP A 177 -8.62 -15.58 -17.12
C ASP A 177 -9.48 -14.49 -17.78
N GLY A 178 -9.07 -13.21 -17.67
CA GLY A 178 -9.77 -12.06 -18.26
C GLY A 178 -11.10 -11.68 -17.61
N LYS A 179 -11.56 -12.38 -16.56
CA LYS A 179 -12.88 -12.15 -15.95
C LYS A 179 -12.94 -10.95 -14.99
N ILE A 180 -11.81 -10.49 -14.46
CA ILE A 180 -11.75 -9.29 -13.62
C ILE A 180 -10.74 -8.31 -14.22
N GLU A 181 -11.14 -7.05 -14.36
CA GLU A 181 -10.25 -5.94 -14.66
C GLU A 181 -10.34 -4.91 -13.54
N ALA A 182 -9.20 -4.44 -13.03
CA ALA A 182 -9.11 -3.23 -12.25
C ALA A 182 -8.39 -2.15 -13.05
N LYS A 183 -8.92 -0.93 -12.98
CA LYS A 183 -8.28 0.29 -13.50
C LYS A 183 -8.04 1.25 -12.34
N TYR A 184 -6.85 1.80 -12.26
CA TYR A 184 -6.45 2.74 -11.20
C TYR A 184 -6.05 4.07 -11.84
N MET A 185 -6.85 5.11 -11.58
CA MET A 185 -6.73 6.43 -12.18
C MET A 185 -6.20 7.41 -11.13
N VAL A 186 -4.94 7.81 -11.30
CA VAL A 186 -4.26 8.81 -10.47
C VAL A 186 -4.38 10.14 -11.18
N THR A 187 -5.05 11.12 -10.57
CA THR A 187 -5.26 12.45 -11.17
C THR A 187 -4.66 13.52 -10.27
N LEU A 188 -3.72 14.28 -10.81
CA LEU A 188 -3.10 15.45 -10.18
C LEU A 188 -3.76 16.72 -10.73
N GLN A 189 -4.29 17.53 -9.83
CA GLN A 189 -4.87 18.85 -10.08
C GLN A 189 -4.10 19.89 -9.24
N GLN A 190 -4.42 21.17 -9.43
CA GLN A 190 -3.71 22.31 -8.82
C GLN A 190 -3.44 22.11 -7.31
N ASP A 191 -4.46 21.73 -6.56
CA ASP A 191 -4.48 21.51 -5.10
C ASP A 191 -4.97 20.11 -4.67
N ILE A 192 -5.41 19.25 -5.60
CA ILE A 192 -5.98 17.93 -5.31
C ILE A 192 -5.17 16.81 -5.98
N LEU A 193 -4.78 15.80 -5.19
CA LEU A 193 -4.42 14.48 -5.70
C LEU A 193 -5.60 13.53 -5.51
N THR A 194 -5.99 12.84 -6.58
CA THR A 194 -7.10 11.87 -6.58
C THR A 194 -6.62 10.48 -6.97
N SER A 195 -7.10 9.48 -6.23
CA SER A 195 -6.89 8.05 -6.45
C SER A 195 -8.24 7.36 -6.62
N GLU A 196 -8.66 7.11 -7.86
CA GLU A 196 -9.88 6.35 -8.19
C GLU A 196 -9.54 4.92 -8.62
N ILE A 197 -10.14 3.93 -7.97
CA ILE A 197 -10.20 2.55 -8.46
C ILE A 197 -11.55 2.32 -9.15
N LYS A 198 -11.50 1.71 -10.34
CA LYS A 198 -12.60 1.00 -10.97
C LYS A 198 -12.31 -0.50 -10.94
N VAL A 199 -13.31 -1.32 -10.64
CA VAL A 199 -13.27 -2.78 -10.82
C VAL A 199 -14.44 -3.21 -11.71
N SER A 200 -14.15 -3.92 -12.79
CA SER A 200 -15.11 -4.52 -13.71
C SER A 200 -15.12 -6.04 -13.57
N ASN A 201 -16.32 -6.61 -13.44
CA ASN A 201 -16.57 -8.04 -13.38
C ASN A 201 -17.17 -8.52 -14.70
N PHE A 202 -16.35 -9.13 -15.55
CA PHE A 202 -16.76 -9.84 -16.76
C PHE A 202 -17.04 -11.33 -16.51
N GLY A 203 -16.95 -11.79 -15.25
CA GLY A 203 -17.36 -13.12 -14.83
C GLY A 203 -18.88 -13.31 -14.76
N MET A 204 -19.31 -14.57 -14.67
CA MET A 204 -20.73 -14.93 -14.57
C MET A 204 -21.27 -14.87 -13.13
N ALA A 205 -20.42 -15.06 -12.13
CA ALA A 205 -20.75 -14.93 -10.71
C ALA A 205 -20.44 -13.51 -10.20
N SER A 206 -21.11 -13.08 -9.13
CA SER A 206 -20.81 -11.82 -8.43
C SER A 206 -19.50 -11.91 -7.65
N LEU A 207 -18.77 -10.79 -7.54
CA LEU A 207 -17.58 -10.65 -6.71
C LEU A 207 -17.92 -9.95 -5.38
N ARG A 208 -17.22 -10.33 -4.32
CA ARG A 208 -17.11 -9.58 -3.06
C ARG A 208 -15.72 -8.94 -3.02
N MET A 209 -15.66 -7.62 -3.10
CA MET A 209 -14.43 -6.86 -2.96
C MET A 209 -14.31 -6.33 -1.53
N MET A 210 -13.16 -6.57 -0.89
CA MET A 210 -12.74 -5.91 0.35
C MET A 210 -11.41 -5.18 0.11
N GLY A 211 -11.15 -4.12 0.88
CA GLY A 211 -9.89 -3.39 0.79
C GLY A 211 -9.99 -1.90 1.09
N SER A 212 -8.93 -1.17 0.74
CA SER A 212 -8.85 0.28 0.89
C SER A 212 -7.84 0.94 -0.06
N VAL A 213 -8.09 2.21 -0.41
CA VAL A 213 -7.03 3.14 -0.84
C VAL A 213 -6.46 3.78 0.42
N LEU A 214 -5.25 3.38 0.81
CA LEU A 214 -4.56 3.81 2.03
C LEU A 214 -3.57 4.93 1.73
N SER A 215 -3.74 6.08 2.37
CA SER A 215 -2.81 7.22 2.31
C SER A 215 -2.12 7.43 3.65
N HIS A 216 -0.79 7.40 3.67
CA HIS A 216 0.02 7.81 4.82
C HIS A 216 0.37 9.29 4.67
N LEU A 217 -0.15 10.14 5.56
CA LEU A 217 -0.02 11.60 5.50
C LEU A 217 1.00 12.11 6.51
N THR A 218 1.98 12.90 6.06
CA THR A 218 3.09 13.42 6.88
C THR A 218 2.60 14.46 7.89
N VAL A 219 2.94 14.27 9.17
CA VAL A 219 2.69 15.23 10.25
C VAL A 219 3.98 15.52 11.04
N SER A 220 4.01 16.55 11.89
CA SER A 220 5.14 16.74 12.82
C SER A 220 5.16 15.66 13.90
N THR A 221 4.00 15.42 14.50
CA THR A 221 3.72 14.40 15.50
C THR A 221 2.23 14.06 15.48
N PRO A 222 1.84 12.82 15.84
CA PRO A 222 0.44 12.52 16.10
C PRO A 222 -0.17 13.38 17.23
N GLU A 223 0.65 13.86 18.17
CA GLU A 223 0.24 14.79 19.24
C GLU A 223 -0.13 16.19 18.74
N ALA A 224 0.49 16.68 17.65
CA ALA A 224 0.09 17.93 17.00
C ALA A 224 -1.13 17.77 16.06
N SER A 225 -1.62 16.54 15.90
CA SER A 225 -2.55 16.14 14.83
C SER A 225 -3.98 15.89 15.32
N TYR A 226 -4.95 16.37 14.53
CA TYR A 226 -6.38 16.25 14.82
C TYR A 226 -7.16 15.89 13.56
N ALA A 227 -8.14 15.00 13.68
CA ALA A 227 -9.17 14.80 12.65
C ALA A 227 -10.44 15.59 13.02
N VAL A 228 -11.00 16.31 12.05
CA VAL A 228 -12.13 17.23 12.23
C VAL A 228 -13.28 16.85 11.31
N GLY A 229 -14.51 16.83 11.87
CA GLY A 229 -15.71 16.38 11.17
C GLY A 229 -16.03 14.88 11.33
N LEU A 230 -15.35 14.15 12.20
CA LEU A 230 -15.72 12.76 12.55
C LEU A 230 -16.81 12.67 13.63
N GLN A 231 -17.33 13.79 14.12
CA GLN A 231 -18.36 13.82 15.16
C GLN A 231 -19.62 13.06 14.71
N GLY A 232 -20.20 12.25 15.60
CA GLY A 232 -21.37 11.42 15.28
C GLY A 232 -21.10 10.25 14.33
N SER A 233 -19.82 9.93 14.08
CA SER A 233 -19.43 8.75 13.31
C SER A 233 -19.20 7.56 14.25
N ASP A 234 -19.88 6.44 13.98
CA ASP A 234 -19.62 5.16 14.63
C ASP A 234 -18.19 4.70 14.29
N PHE A 235 -17.50 4.05 15.22
CA PHE A 235 -16.18 3.46 14.98
C PHE A 235 -16.05 2.08 15.59
N PHE A 236 -15.26 1.23 14.92
CA PHE A 236 -14.91 -0.12 15.35
C PHE A 236 -13.40 -0.16 15.57
N SER A 237 -12.98 -0.44 16.81
CA SER A 237 -11.57 -0.59 17.16
C SER A 237 -11.08 -1.97 16.71
N LYS A 238 -10.07 -2.02 15.83
CA LYS A 238 -9.57 -3.26 15.20
C LYS A 238 -8.03 -3.29 15.17
N PRO A 239 -7.39 -4.46 15.09
CA PRO A 239 -5.98 -4.57 14.70
C PRO A 239 -5.68 -3.83 13.39
N PRO A 240 -4.45 -3.34 13.17
CA PRO A 240 -4.07 -2.65 11.94
C PRO A 240 -4.35 -3.47 10.68
N PHE A 241 -4.94 -2.83 9.68
CA PHE A 241 -5.09 -3.41 8.34
C PHE A 241 -3.73 -3.46 7.64
N LEU A 242 -3.33 -4.64 7.16
CA LEU A 242 -2.02 -4.91 6.58
C LEU A 242 -2.09 -4.99 5.04
N ALA A 243 -1.72 -3.90 4.38
CA ALA A 243 -1.40 -3.80 2.96
C ALA A 243 0.11 -3.93 2.68
N ASN A 244 0.48 -4.19 1.42
CA ASN A 244 1.87 -4.40 0.96
C ASN A 244 2.85 -3.29 1.34
N PHE A 245 2.39 -2.04 1.43
CA PHE A 245 3.21 -0.85 1.73
C PHE A 245 2.91 -0.25 3.11
N SER A 246 2.32 -1.02 4.02
CA SER A 246 1.95 -0.54 5.36
C SER A 246 3.17 -0.23 6.21
N LEU A 247 3.25 1.00 6.70
CA LEU A 247 4.17 1.37 7.76
C LEU A 247 3.52 1.10 9.12
N LEU A 248 4.23 0.42 10.04
CA LEU A 248 3.77 0.22 11.42
C LEU A 248 4.91 0.30 12.46
N PRO A 249 4.65 0.85 13.66
CA PRO A 249 5.55 0.78 14.80
C PRO A 249 5.88 -0.64 15.30
N PRO A 250 7.16 -0.95 15.62
CA PRO A 250 7.54 -2.18 16.29
C PRO A 250 6.86 -2.30 17.66
N GLY A 251 5.89 -3.20 17.76
CA GLY A 251 5.14 -3.44 19.00
C GLY A 251 3.86 -2.64 19.17
N PHE A 252 3.33 -2.04 18.09
CA PHE A 252 1.93 -1.58 18.03
C PHE A 252 0.97 -2.65 18.59
N GLY A 253 -0.05 -2.23 19.34
CA GLY A 253 -1.02 -3.07 20.03
C GLY A 253 -0.56 -3.65 21.36
N LYS A 254 0.75 -3.67 21.67
CA LYS A 254 1.29 -4.37 22.85
C LYS A 254 1.06 -3.57 24.14
N ARG A 255 0.01 -3.94 24.88
CA ARG A 255 -0.23 -3.45 26.24
C ARG A 255 0.95 -3.84 27.16
N LYS A 256 1.51 -2.87 27.88
CA LYS A 256 2.77 -2.99 28.67
C LYS A 256 2.81 -4.07 29.76
N ASN A 257 1.70 -4.76 30.05
CA ASN A 257 1.59 -5.71 31.17
C ASN A 257 1.48 -7.20 30.75
N GLN A 258 1.57 -7.54 29.46
CA GLN A 258 1.72 -8.94 29.05
C GLN A 258 3.20 -9.34 28.98
N ALA A 259 3.60 -10.30 29.81
CA ALA A 259 4.94 -10.87 29.79
C ALA A 259 5.22 -11.55 28.44
N SER A 260 6.38 -11.25 27.85
CA SER A 260 6.71 -11.62 26.48
C SER A 260 6.78 -13.13 26.26
N ASN A 261 6.01 -13.64 25.31
CA ASN A 261 6.29 -14.94 24.69
C ASN A 261 5.81 -15.02 23.23
N LYS A 262 6.70 -15.52 22.36
CA LYS A 262 6.47 -16.00 20.98
C LYS A 262 6.07 -14.99 19.88
N SER A 263 7.00 -14.84 18.94
CA SER A 263 6.81 -14.81 17.47
C SER A 263 5.65 -13.99 16.87
N PHE A 264 5.94 -12.75 16.47
CA PHE A 264 5.13 -12.01 15.49
C PHE A 264 5.46 -12.48 14.05
N GLY A 265 5.17 -13.74 13.76
CA GLY A 265 5.46 -14.39 12.49
C GLY A 265 4.55 -15.60 12.28
N LYS A 266 3.74 -15.55 11.22
CA LYS A 266 2.55 -16.39 10.90
C LYS A 266 1.24 -16.01 11.60
N ILE A 267 0.66 -14.89 11.16
CA ILE A 267 -0.76 -14.84 10.76
C ILE A 267 -0.78 -14.38 9.29
N PHE A 268 -1.86 -14.63 8.54
CA PHE A 268 -2.00 -14.40 7.09
C PHE A 268 -1.16 -15.35 6.20
N SER A 269 -1.42 -16.64 6.34
CA SER A 269 -1.15 -17.63 5.27
C SER A 269 -2.30 -18.65 5.12
N SER A 270 -3.54 -18.19 5.29
CA SER A 270 -4.78 -18.83 4.80
C SER A 270 -5.94 -17.83 4.94
N TRP A 271 -6.36 -17.26 3.81
CA TRP A 271 -7.72 -16.76 3.65
C TRP A 271 -8.40 -17.76 2.71
N GLY A 272 -9.00 -18.80 3.30
CA GLY A 272 -9.43 -19.98 2.54
C GLY A 272 -9.42 -21.30 3.32
N THR A 273 -9.84 -21.31 4.60
CA THR A 273 -10.14 -22.58 5.29
C THR A 273 -11.29 -22.40 6.27
N LYS A 274 -12.31 -23.24 6.15
CA LYS A 274 -13.54 -23.20 6.96
C LYS A 274 -13.33 -23.92 8.29
N ASN A 275 -13.81 -23.32 9.38
CA ASN A 275 -13.88 -23.84 10.75
C ASN A 275 -12.56 -24.19 11.45
N GLN A 276 -12.07 -23.27 12.28
CA GLN A 276 -11.51 -23.60 13.59
C GLN A 276 -11.73 -22.42 14.54
N ASN A 277 -12.18 -22.70 15.77
CA ASN A 277 -12.52 -21.66 16.74
C ASN A 277 -11.24 -21.09 17.38
N CYS A 278 -10.87 -19.87 17.01
CA CYS A 278 -9.93 -19.05 17.78
C CYS A 278 -10.72 -18.13 18.71
N ASP A 279 -10.95 -18.57 19.95
CA ASP A 279 -11.41 -17.70 21.03
C ASP A 279 -10.20 -16.96 21.63
N ASP A 280 -9.72 -15.97 20.89
CA ASP A 280 -8.90 -14.88 21.41
C ASP A 280 -9.77 -13.62 21.36
N THR A 281 -10.55 -13.39 22.42
CA THR A 281 -11.55 -12.32 22.49
C THR A 281 -10.91 -10.94 22.70
N GLU A 282 -10.15 -10.45 21.70
CA GLU A 282 -9.97 -9.02 21.50
C GLU A 282 -11.35 -8.38 21.25
N LYS A 283 -11.97 -7.91 22.34
CA LYS A 283 -13.29 -7.27 22.29
C LYS A 283 -13.22 -6.06 21.37
N GLU A 284 -13.88 -6.20 20.23
CA GLU A 284 -14.14 -5.11 19.28
C GLU A 284 -14.86 -3.97 20.01
N LEU A 285 -14.11 -2.91 20.29
CA LEU A 285 -14.65 -1.73 20.96
C LEU A 285 -15.32 -0.85 19.89
N GLU A 286 -16.61 -1.10 19.72
CA GLU A 286 -17.56 -0.21 19.05
C GLU A 286 -17.85 1.02 19.92
N GLY A 287 -18.09 2.17 19.29
CA GLY A 287 -18.47 3.42 19.96
C GLY A 287 -18.72 4.55 18.96
N GLU A 288 -19.15 5.70 19.47
CA GLU A 288 -19.41 6.92 18.68
C GLU A 288 -18.34 7.98 19.00
N GLU A 289 -17.87 8.73 17.99
CA GLU A 289 -16.94 9.84 18.23
C GLU A 289 -17.71 11.11 18.63
N THR A 290 -17.70 11.44 19.91
CA THR A 290 -18.52 12.53 20.48
C THR A 290 -18.01 13.94 20.15
N ASP A 291 -16.72 14.06 19.83
CA ASP A 291 -16.02 15.34 19.75
C ASP A 291 -15.74 15.73 18.28
N ASN A 292 -15.92 17.01 17.96
CA ASN A 292 -15.60 17.54 16.62
C ASN A 292 -14.09 17.55 16.31
N TYR A 293 -13.23 17.46 17.33
CA TYR A 293 -11.76 17.47 17.17
C TYR A 293 -11.16 16.20 17.75
N LYS A 294 -11.10 15.13 16.95
CA LYS A 294 -10.46 13.89 17.38
C LYS A 294 -8.95 14.08 17.43
N HIS A 295 -8.40 14.23 18.63
CA HIS A 295 -6.95 14.26 18.87
C HIS A 295 -6.34 12.88 18.57
N LEU A 296 -5.20 12.87 17.89
CA LEU A 296 -4.56 11.65 17.36
C LEU A 296 -3.29 11.26 18.12
N ALA A 297 -3.08 11.81 19.33
CA ALA A 297 -1.89 11.58 20.15
C ALA A 297 -1.71 10.12 20.62
N ASP A 298 -2.82 9.38 20.77
CA ASP A 298 -2.79 7.98 21.18
C ASP A 298 -2.55 7.04 20.00
N GLU A 299 -1.98 5.88 20.32
CA GLU A 299 -1.84 4.74 19.41
C GLU A 299 -3.25 4.15 19.15
N MET A 300 -3.75 4.25 17.92
CA MET A 300 -5.10 3.80 17.58
C MET A 300 -5.21 3.24 16.17
N SER A 301 -6.13 2.28 15.99
CA SER A 301 -6.53 1.70 14.72
C SER A 301 -8.05 1.52 14.74
N LYS A 302 -8.75 2.33 13.94
CA LYS A 302 -10.22 2.40 13.91
C LYS A 302 -10.74 2.31 12.47
N ILE A 303 -11.89 1.67 12.30
CA ILE A 303 -12.69 1.78 11.08
C ILE A 303 -13.98 2.52 11.43
N TYR A 304 -14.18 3.70 10.86
CA TYR A 304 -15.35 4.54 11.05
C TYR A 304 -16.44 4.23 10.00
N LYS A 305 -17.70 4.22 10.44
CA LYS A 305 -18.92 4.25 9.62
C LYS A 305 -19.63 5.59 9.81
N SER A 306 -20.71 5.82 9.06
CA SER A 306 -21.57 7.02 9.15
C SER A 306 -20.87 8.38 8.93
N THR A 307 -19.60 8.37 8.50
CA THR A 307 -18.78 9.56 8.28
C THR A 307 -19.33 10.50 7.21
N PRO A 308 -19.01 11.80 7.25
CA PRO A 308 -19.23 12.67 6.10
C PRO A 308 -18.43 12.21 4.87
N ARG A 309 -18.73 12.79 3.71
CA ARG A 309 -17.98 12.54 2.47
C ARG A 309 -16.55 13.11 2.52
N ASN A 310 -16.33 14.18 3.29
CA ASN A 310 -15.04 14.83 3.48
C ASN A 310 -14.82 15.04 4.99
N PHE A 311 -13.61 14.78 5.48
CA PHE A 311 -13.16 15.19 6.81
C PHE A 311 -11.78 15.85 6.70
N THR A 312 -11.37 16.63 7.69
CA THR A 312 -10.09 17.37 7.62
C THR A 312 -9.09 16.80 8.63
N LEU A 313 -7.89 16.45 8.18
CA LEU A 313 -6.74 16.30 9.08
C LEU A 313 -6.03 17.63 9.21
N ILE A 314 -5.74 18.05 10.44
CA ILE A 314 -5.03 19.29 10.78
C ILE A 314 -3.78 18.92 11.57
N ASP A 315 -2.64 19.43 11.14
CA ASP A 315 -1.36 19.38 11.86
C ASP A 315 -0.97 20.80 12.30
N ARG A 316 -0.98 21.03 13.61
CA ARG A 316 -0.62 22.33 14.22
C ARG A 316 0.87 22.61 14.20
N GLY A 317 1.73 21.59 14.16
CA GLY A 317 3.19 21.73 14.15
C GLY A 317 3.72 22.06 12.76
N ARG A 318 3.18 21.44 11.70
CA ARG A 318 3.45 21.84 10.31
C ARG A 318 2.64 23.05 9.86
N ARG A 319 1.62 23.46 10.63
CA ARG A 319 0.63 24.51 10.27
C ARG A 319 -0.05 24.22 8.93
N ASN A 320 -0.41 22.96 8.73
CA ASN A 320 -0.95 22.45 7.48
C ASN A 320 -2.23 21.64 7.73
N SER A 321 -3.01 21.44 6.69
CA SER A 321 -4.20 20.59 6.72
C SER A 321 -4.39 19.86 5.39
N VAL A 322 -5.05 18.71 5.44
CA VAL A 322 -5.45 17.95 4.25
C VAL A 322 -6.92 17.57 4.42
N VAL A 323 -7.75 17.96 3.45
CA VAL A 323 -9.14 17.52 3.38
C VAL A 323 -9.15 16.17 2.66
N VAL A 324 -9.59 15.13 3.37
CA VAL A 324 -9.62 13.75 2.91
C VAL A 324 -11.05 13.42 2.47
N GLY A 325 -11.25 13.35 1.15
CA GLY A 325 -12.54 13.08 0.53
C GLY A 325 -12.74 11.62 0.14
N ARG A 326 -14.01 11.21 0.01
CA ARG A 326 -14.42 9.86 -0.39
C ARG A 326 -15.58 9.82 -1.39
N ASP A 327 -15.50 8.86 -2.29
CA ASP A 327 -16.65 8.43 -3.10
C ASP A 327 -16.65 6.90 -3.27
N GLY A 328 -17.82 6.31 -3.49
CA GLY A 328 -18.03 4.85 -3.60
C GLY A 328 -17.84 4.06 -2.30
N PHE A 329 -16.73 4.26 -1.60
CA PHE A 329 -16.43 3.66 -0.30
C PHE A 329 -17.36 4.19 0.81
N LYS A 330 -17.76 3.31 1.74
CA LYS A 330 -18.66 3.62 2.86
C LYS A 330 -17.95 3.79 4.21
N GLU A 331 -16.75 3.25 4.34
CA GLU A 331 -16.01 3.20 5.60
C GLU A 331 -14.73 4.05 5.50
N VAL A 332 -14.27 4.58 6.64
CA VAL A 332 -13.01 5.33 6.74
C VAL A 332 -12.11 4.66 7.77
N TYR A 333 -11.01 4.06 7.33
CA TYR A 333 -9.96 3.58 8.21
C TYR A 333 -9.08 4.74 8.67
N VAL A 334 -8.74 4.80 9.97
CA VAL A 334 -7.79 5.75 10.52
C VAL A 334 -6.86 5.03 11.49
N LEU A 335 -5.55 5.13 11.24
CA LEU A 335 -4.50 4.66 12.14
C LEU A 335 -3.57 5.81 12.56
N SER A 336 -3.33 5.91 13.85
CA SER A 336 -2.29 6.75 14.44
C SER A 336 -1.20 5.88 15.08
N PRO A 337 0.09 6.09 14.76
CA PRO A 337 1.22 5.48 15.48
C PRO A 337 1.33 5.88 16.96
N GLY A 338 0.66 6.97 17.36
CA GLY A 338 0.79 7.56 18.69
C GLY A 338 2.07 8.37 18.91
N SER A 339 2.04 9.22 19.93
CA SER A 339 3.06 10.23 20.29
C SER A 339 4.38 9.69 20.86
N ARG A 340 4.54 8.36 20.99
CA ARG A 340 5.71 7.73 21.63
C ARG A 340 6.98 7.71 20.77
N HIS A 341 6.90 8.26 19.56
CA HIS A 341 7.96 8.24 18.57
C HIS A 341 8.59 9.62 18.38
N GLU A 342 9.79 9.65 17.81
CA GLU A 342 10.51 10.89 17.51
C GLU A 342 9.69 11.83 16.60
N SER A 343 9.76 13.13 16.89
CA SER A 343 9.08 14.16 16.10
C SER A 343 9.75 14.35 14.75
N TYR A 344 8.96 14.46 13.68
CA TYR A 344 9.42 14.42 12.27
C TYR A 344 10.23 13.15 11.90
N GLY A 345 10.11 12.08 12.69
CA GLY A 345 10.81 10.81 12.49
C GLY A 345 10.00 9.78 11.69
N ARG A 346 10.48 8.52 11.68
CA ARG A 346 9.91 7.41 10.88
C ARG A 346 8.39 7.21 11.09
N TYR A 347 7.84 7.54 12.26
CA TYR A 347 6.44 7.31 12.62
C TYR A 347 5.60 8.61 12.75
N SER A 348 6.08 9.72 12.17
CA SER A 348 5.36 11.00 12.16
C SER A 348 4.36 11.09 11.00
N TYR A 349 3.39 10.17 10.97
CA TYR A 349 2.30 10.16 10.00
C TYR A 349 0.95 9.82 10.65
N ILE A 350 -0.13 10.12 9.95
CA ILE A 350 -1.46 9.53 10.17
C ILE A 350 -1.83 8.75 8.91
N CYS A 351 -2.27 7.49 9.05
CA CYS A 351 -2.71 6.69 7.91
C CYS A 351 -4.24 6.74 7.81
N VAL A 352 -4.76 7.07 6.62
CA VAL A 352 -6.19 7.17 6.32
C VAL A 352 -6.56 6.36 5.10
N GLY A 353 -7.55 5.47 5.27
CA GLY A 353 -8.04 4.60 4.21
C GLY A 353 -9.48 4.91 3.83
N GLN A 354 -9.76 5.13 2.55
CA GLN A 354 -11.14 4.99 2.07
C GLN A 354 -11.40 3.50 1.81
N ALA A 355 -12.40 2.93 2.48
CA ALA A 355 -12.37 1.53 2.86
C ALA A 355 -13.70 0.75 2.70
N ALA A 356 -13.53 -0.57 2.60
CA ALA A 356 -14.54 -1.61 2.73
C ALA A 356 -13.87 -2.81 3.43
N LEU A 357 -13.83 -2.75 4.76
CA LEU A 357 -13.09 -3.65 5.65
C LEU A 357 -13.98 -4.34 6.70
N LEU A 358 -15.15 -3.77 7.00
CA LEU A 358 -16.19 -4.41 7.84
C LEU A 358 -17.30 -5.03 6.98
N GLN A 359 -17.68 -4.39 5.87
CA GLN A 359 -18.62 -4.95 4.89
C GLN A 359 -17.99 -5.02 3.48
N PRO A 360 -17.99 -6.19 2.82
CA PRO A 360 -17.56 -6.30 1.42
C PRO A 360 -18.51 -5.55 0.48
N ILE A 361 -17.96 -4.98 -0.58
CA ILE A 361 -18.71 -4.43 -1.70
C ILE A 361 -19.03 -5.58 -2.65
N VAL A 362 -20.32 -5.75 -2.98
CA VAL A 362 -20.76 -6.72 -3.99
C VAL A 362 -20.70 -6.04 -5.37
N ILE A 363 -20.03 -6.70 -6.31
CA ILE A 363 -19.94 -6.32 -7.73
C ILE A 363 -20.64 -7.43 -8.51
N GLU A 364 -21.80 -7.12 -9.07
CA GLU A 364 -22.62 -8.12 -9.77
C GLU A 364 -21.97 -8.64 -11.05
N SER A 365 -22.49 -9.76 -11.55
CA SER A 365 -22.16 -10.31 -12.88
C SER A 365 -22.31 -9.24 -13.97
N GLN A 366 -21.32 -9.14 -14.87
CA GLN A 366 -21.30 -8.18 -15.99
C GLN A 366 -21.43 -6.70 -15.58
N SER A 367 -20.91 -6.32 -14.40
CA SER A 367 -21.03 -4.95 -13.85
C SER A 367 -19.69 -4.29 -13.50
N GLU A 368 -19.71 -2.99 -13.19
CA GLU A 368 -18.56 -2.26 -12.65
C GLU A 368 -18.89 -1.56 -11.33
N TRP A 369 -17.88 -1.45 -10.46
CA TRP A 369 -17.91 -0.60 -9.27
C TRP A 369 -16.74 0.38 -9.28
N ARG A 370 -16.91 1.53 -8.62
CA ARG A 370 -15.91 2.59 -8.49
C ARG A 370 -15.83 3.12 -7.07
N GLY A 371 -14.61 3.40 -6.61
CA GLY A 371 -14.33 4.06 -5.35
C GLY A 371 -13.14 5.00 -5.46
N LYS A 372 -13.16 6.08 -4.68
CA LYS A 372 -12.23 7.20 -4.83
C LYS A 372 -11.81 7.76 -3.49
N GLN A 373 -10.52 8.03 -3.35
CA GLN A 373 -9.95 8.90 -2.32
C GLN A 373 -9.48 10.20 -3.00
N SER A 374 -9.71 11.34 -2.36
CA SER A 374 -9.08 12.61 -2.74
C SER A 374 -8.34 13.22 -1.55
N LEU A 375 -7.14 13.73 -1.81
CA LEU A 375 -6.29 14.46 -0.88
C LEU A 375 -6.20 15.91 -1.37
N HIS A 376 -7.02 16.77 -0.78
CA HIS A 376 -7.09 18.19 -1.12
C HIS A 376 -6.25 19.01 -0.14
N ASN A 377 -5.43 19.92 -0.68
CA ASN A 377 -4.70 20.93 0.08
C ASN A 377 -5.48 22.26 0.10
N PRO A 378 -6.19 22.62 1.17
CA PRO A 378 -6.89 23.90 1.28
C PRO A 378 -5.95 25.09 1.57
N ASN A 379 -4.63 24.90 1.56
CA ASN A 379 -3.63 25.91 1.94
C ASN A 379 -2.92 26.52 0.71
N MET A 380 -3.66 26.71 -0.37
CA MET A 380 -3.24 27.35 -1.63
C MET A 380 -3.70 28.80 -1.72
#